data_AF-A0A8T0K7E8-F1
#
_entry.id   AF-A0A8T0K7E8-F1
#
_cell.length_a   1.000
_cell.length_b   1.000
_cell.length_c   1.000
_cell.angle_alpha   90.00
_cell.angle_beta   90.00
_cell.angle_gamma   90.00
#
_symmetry.space_group_name_H-M   'P 1'
#
loop_
_entity.id
_entity.type
_entity.pdbx_description
1 polymer ?
#
loop_
_entity_poly.entity_id
_entity_poly.type
_entity_poly.pdbx_seq_one_letter_code
_entity_poly.pdbx_strand_id
1 'polypeptide(L)'
;MSFLMGIFLIGRVTFGIMFRAFMLSLLFRFGFSNDVPASFVFGDSLVDVGNNNYIVSLAKANHDPFGIDFGMPTGRFSNGKTVVDVINQKLGLDFSPPYLAPSTTGSTVLKGVNYASGAGGILNNSGEIFGGRINFDAQIDNFANTREEIISLIGAPEALNLFKKALFTVALGSNDFLDNYLTPLFSIPERLLVSPESFVATLISRLRLQLTVILLKKKALFQSCFYFVS
;
A
#
# COMPACT_ATOMS: atom_id res chain seq x y z
N MET A 1 24.29 60.67 4.87
CA MET A 1 23.32 59.73 4.26
C MET A 1 23.96 58.50 3.60
N SER A 2 25.16 58.60 3.01
CA SER A 2 25.84 57.50 2.31
C SER A 2 26.32 56.34 3.21
N PHE A 3 26.80 56.61 4.43
CA PHE A 3 27.33 55.58 5.34
C PHE A 3 26.25 54.63 5.90
N LEU A 4 25.11 55.18 6.34
CA LEU A 4 23.95 54.41 6.81
C LEU A 4 23.34 53.53 5.72
N MET A 5 23.33 54.01 4.47
CA MET A 5 22.83 53.25 3.33
C MET A 5 23.72 52.04 2.98
N GLY A 6 25.05 52.17 3.17
CA GLY A 6 26.00 51.06 3.01
C GLY A 6 25.82 49.96 4.04
N ILE A 7 25.63 50.30 5.32
CA ILE A 7 25.36 49.32 6.40
C ILE A 7 24.04 48.58 6.15
N PHE A 8 23.01 49.30 5.70
CA PHE A 8 21.71 48.70 5.35
C PHE A 8 21.81 47.74 4.15
N LEU A 9 22.64 48.07 3.15
CA LEU A 9 22.89 47.21 2.00
C LEU A 9 23.65 45.94 2.40
N ILE A 10 24.70 46.08 3.22
CA ILE A 10 25.52 44.95 3.69
C ILE A 10 24.67 43.99 4.53
N GLY A 11 23.80 44.50 5.40
CA GLY A 11 22.84 43.69 6.18
C GLY A 11 21.84 42.92 5.31
N ARG A 12 21.34 43.53 4.22
CA ARG A 12 20.45 42.85 3.26
C ARG A 12 21.14 41.75 2.48
N VAL A 13 22.39 41.98 2.05
CA VAL A 13 23.18 40.98 1.31
C VAL A 13 23.55 39.80 2.21
N THR A 14 24.01 40.07 3.44
CA THR A 14 24.33 39.01 4.41
C THR A 14 23.11 38.20 4.81
N PHE A 15 21.97 38.85 5.06
CA PHE A 15 20.69 38.14 5.31
C PHE A 15 20.27 37.27 4.13
N GLY A 16 20.41 37.77 2.89
CA GLY A 16 20.10 37.00 1.68
C GLY A 16 20.99 35.76 1.50
N ILE A 17 22.28 35.87 1.81
CA ILE A 17 23.22 34.74 1.77
C ILE A 17 22.88 33.72 2.86
N MET A 18 22.63 34.18 4.10
CA MET A 18 22.24 33.31 5.21
C MET A 18 20.92 32.59 4.96
N PHE A 19 19.92 33.28 4.39
CA PHE A 19 18.63 32.67 4.05
C PHE A 19 18.78 31.62 2.94
N ARG A 20 19.60 31.87 1.92
CA ARG A 20 19.90 30.87 0.87
C ARG A 20 20.66 29.68 1.43
N ALA A 21 21.66 29.89 2.29
CA ALA A 21 22.39 28.81 2.96
C ALA A 21 21.48 27.99 3.88
N PHE A 22 20.57 28.65 4.61
CA PHE A 22 19.54 28.01 5.43
C PHE A 22 18.57 27.18 4.58
N MET A 23 18.05 27.73 3.48
CA MET A 23 17.20 27.00 2.52
C MET A 23 17.93 25.84 1.86
N LEU A 24 19.21 25.99 1.48
CA LEU A 24 20.05 24.90 1.00
C LEU A 24 20.25 23.83 2.08
N SER A 25 20.49 24.20 3.34
CA SER A 25 20.62 23.25 4.45
C SER A 25 19.30 22.52 4.75
N LEU A 26 18.14 23.18 4.55
CA LEU A 26 16.82 22.57 4.63
C LEU A 26 16.59 21.58 3.49
N LEU A 27 17.02 21.90 2.27
CA LEU A 27 16.97 21.00 1.12
C LEU A 27 17.89 19.78 1.30
N PHE A 28 19.08 19.95 1.91
CA PHE A 28 19.96 18.83 2.26
C PHE A 28 19.45 17.98 3.44
N ARG A 29 18.58 18.53 4.31
CA ARG A 29 17.89 17.77 5.36
C ARG A 29 16.69 16.97 4.85
N PHE A 30 16.24 17.21 3.62
CA PHE A 30 15.27 16.39 2.90
C PHE A 30 15.94 15.30 2.03
N GLY A 31 17.12 14.82 2.41
CA GLY A 31 17.53 13.48 2.02
C GLY A 31 16.62 12.49 2.75
N PHE A 32 15.82 11.70 2.03
CA PHE A 32 15.17 10.50 2.57
C PHE A 32 16.28 9.51 2.97
N SER A 33 16.91 9.73 4.11
CA SER A 33 17.88 8.85 4.75
C SER A 33 17.19 8.14 5.91
N ASN A 34 16.16 7.39 5.55
CA ASN A 34 15.72 6.23 6.30
C ASN A 34 15.52 5.17 5.21
N ASP A 35 16.48 4.27 5.03
CA ASP A 35 16.35 3.16 4.10
C ASP A 35 15.09 2.38 4.46
N VAL A 36 14.02 2.58 3.69
CA VAL A 36 12.80 1.79 3.81
C VAL A 36 13.19 0.41 3.24
N PRO A 37 13.26 -0.66 4.06
CA PRO A 37 13.83 -1.92 3.59
C PRO A 37 12.85 -2.76 2.78
N ALA A 38 11.55 -2.50 2.93
CA ALA A 38 10.49 -3.27 2.30
C ALA A 38 9.22 -2.43 2.11
N SER A 39 8.44 -2.76 1.07
CA SER A 39 7.14 -2.14 0.78
C SER A 39 6.03 -3.20 0.68
N PHE A 40 5.14 -3.22 1.67
CA PHE A 40 3.98 -4.11 1.75
C PHE A 40 2.71 -3.37 1.35
N VAL A 41 2.02 -3.87 0.33
CA VAL A 41 0.97 -3.11 -0.37
C VAL A 41 -0.34 -3.87 -0.33
N PHE A 42 -1.39 -3.20 0.11
CA PHE A 42 -2.76 -3.70 0.19
C PHE A 42 -3.65 -2.76 -0.61
N GLY A 43 -4.64 -3.29 -1.31
CA GLY A 43 -5.49 -2.43 -2.10
C GLY A 43 -6.37 -3.12 -3.11
N ASP A 44 -6.94 -2.30 -3.98
CA ASP A 44 -7.72 -2.72 -5.13
C ASP A 44 -6.92 -2.57 -6.45
N SER A 45 -7.63 -2.48 -7.58
CA SER A 45 -7.04 -2.26 -8.91
C SER A 45 -6.09 -1.07 -9.01
N LEU A 46 -6.23 -0.05 -8.15
CA LEU A 46 -5.37 1.15 -8.16
C LEU A 46 -3.90 0.83 -7.86
N VAL A 47 -3.65 -0.27 -7.16
CA VAL A 47 -2.31 -0.69 -6.75
C VAL A 47 -2.04 -2.18 -7.01
N ASP A 48 -2.95 -2.89 -7.68
CA ASP A 48 -2.71 -4.26 -8.14
C ASP A 48 -1.59 -4.29 -9.20
N VAL A 49 -0.71 -5.27 -9.07
CA VAL A 49 0.45 -5.51 -9.93
C VAL A 49 0.37 -6.86 -10.65
N GLY A 50 -0.80 -7.49 -10.63
CA GLY A 50 -1.11 -8.72 -11.37
C GLY A 50 -1.51 -9.91 -10.50
N ASN A 51 -1.95 -9.72 -9.25
CA ASN A 51 -2.49 -10.83 -8.46
C ASN A 51 -3.71 -11.47 -9.14
N ASN A 52 -4.56 -10.66 -9.76
CA ASN A 52 -5.75 -11.14 -10.46
C ASN A 52 -5.43 -12.08 -11.64
N ASN A 53 -4.20 -12.10 -12.14
CA ASN A 53 -3.78 -13.00 -13.21
C ASN A 53 -3.78 -14.47 -12.76
N TYR A 54 -3.60 -14.72 -11.46
CA TYR A 54 -3.47 -16.05 -10.86
C TYR A 54 -4.77 -16.62 -10.29
N ILE A 55 -5.89 -15.91 -10.44
CA ILE A 55 -7.22 -16.34 -9.99
C ILE A 55 -8.23 -16.27 -11.15
N VAL A 56 -9.34 -16.99 -11.03
CA VAL A 56 -10.42 -16.93 -12.03
C VAL A 56 -11.26 -15.68 -11.75
N SER A 57 -10.94 -14.59 -12.45
CA SER A 57 -11.53 -13.26 -12.27
C SER A 57 -11.87 -12.61 -13.60
N LEU A 58 -12.96 -11.84 -13.64
CA LEU A 58 -13.26 -10.92 -14.72
C LEU A 58 -12.52 -9.58 -14.56
N ALA A 59 -12.08 -9.24 -13.35
CA ALA A 59 -11.30 -8.04 -13.07
C ALA A 59 -9.82 -8.32 -13.32
N LYS A 60 -9.39 -8.40 -14.59
CA LYS A 60 -7.98 -8.60 -14.97
C LYS A 60 -7.50 -7.49 -15.91
N ALA A 61 -6.25 -7.09 -15.74
CA ALA A 61 -5.55 -6.15 -16.60
C ALA A 61 -4.35 -6.80 -17.31
N ASN A 62 -4.53 -8.05 -17.77
CA ASN A 62 -3.52 -8.84 -18.49
C ASN A 62 -3.77 -8.91 -20.00
N HIS A 63 -4.33 -7.84 -20.56
CA HIS A 63 -4.59 -7.68 -21.98
C HIS A 63 -4.37 -6.22 -22.40
N ASP A 64 -4.29 -5.97 -23.70
CA ASP A 64 -4.19 -4.60 -24.22
C ASP A 64 -5.46 -3.79 -23.86
N PRO A 65 -5.35 -2.48 -23.56
CA PRO A 65 -4.17 -1.62 -23.69
C PRO A 65 -3.28 -1.55 -22.43
N PHE A 66 -3.46 -2.41 -21.43
CA PHE A 66 -2.71 -2.30 -20.18
C PHE A 66 -1.22 -2.62 -20.38
N GLY A 67 -0.34 -1.88 -19.70
CA GLY A 67 1.11 -2.13 -19.71
C GLY A 67 1.88 -1.66 -20.96
N ILE A 68 1.34 -0.78 -21.79
CA ILE A 68 2.06 -0.20 -22.96
C ILE A 68 3.45 0.34 -22.59
N ASP A 69 3.58 1.07 -21.49
CA ASP A 69 4.86 1.64 -21.03
C ASP A 69 5.86 0.57 -20.54
N PHE A 70 5.35 -0.63 -20.24
CA PHE A 70 6.15 -1.82 -19.93
C PHE A 70 6.40 -2.71 -21.17
N GLY A 71 5.81 -2.38 -22.32
CA GLY A 71 5.87 -3.17 -23.55
C GLY A 71 5.00 -4.43 -23.55
N MET A 72 4.29 -4.74 -22.46
CA MET A 72 3.38 -5.88 -22.35
C MET A 72 2.42 -5.73 -21.15
N PRO A 73 1.24 -6.37 -21.16
CA PRO A 73 0.35 -6.38 -20.01
C PRO A 73 1.00 -7.00 -18.77
N THR A 74 0.97 -6.26 -17.66
CA THR A 74 1.56 -6.68 -16.38
C THR A 74 0.53 -7.10 -15.34
N GLY A 75 -0.77 -6.85 -15.59
CA GLY A 75 -1.82 -6.97 -14.57
C GLY A 75 -2.05 -5.69 -13.75
N ARG A 76 -1.30 -4.62 -14.02
CA ARG A 76 -1.61 -3.27 -13.51
C ARG A 76 -2.75 -2.67 -14.32
N PHE A 77 -3.73 -2.06 -13.65
CA PHE A 77 -4.86 -1.36 -14.29
C PHE A 77 -4.46 0.03 -14.82
N SER A 78 -3.36 0.08 -15.56
CA SER A 78 -2.77 1.28 -16.15
C SER A 78 -1.89 0.90 -17.35
N ASN A 79 -1.52 1.89 -18.18
CA ASN A 79 -0.53 1.70 -19.24
C ASN A 79 0.88 1.52 -18.67
N GLY A 80 1.11 1.90 -17.42
CA GLY A 80 2.43 1.89 -16.81
C GLY A 80 2.40 1.68 -15.31
N LYS A 81 3.30 2.38 -14.61
CA LYS A 81 3.50 2.27 -13.16
C LYS A 81 2.25 2.72 -12.39
N THR A 82 1.94 2.01 -11.30
CA THR A 82 0.99 2.47 -10.29
C THR A 82 1.61 3.57 -9.43
N VAL A 83 0.81 4.24 -8.60
CA VAL A 83 1.32 5.24 -7.65
C VAL A 83 2.34 4.62 -6.68
N VAL A 84 2.12 3.36 -6.27
CA VAL A 84 3.02 2.63 -5.37
C VAL A 84 4.36 2.32 -6.04
N ASP A 85 4.36 1.95 -7.31
CA ASP A 85 5.60 1.73 -8.07
C ASP A 85 6.45 3.01 -8.12
N VAL A 86 5.81 4.15 -8.34
CA VAL A 86 6.49 5.46 -8.35
C VAL A 86 7.06 5.79 -6.97
N ILE A 87 6.29 5.53 -5.90
CA ILE A 87 6.76 5.71 -4.51
C ILE A 87 7.96 4.81 -4.23
N ASN A 88 7.88 3.52 -4.54
CA ASN A 88 8.98 2.57 -4.34
C ASN A 88 10.26 3.05 -5.05
N GLN A 89 10.16 3.48 -6.32
CA GLN A 89 11.31 4.02 -7.05
C GLN A 89 11.91 5.26 -6.39
N LYS A 90 11.08 6.17 -5.87
CA LYS A 90 11.55 7.35 -5.16
C LYS A 90 12.22 7.01 -3.83
N LEU A 91 11.87 5.87 -3.23
CA LEU A 91 12.50 5.33 -2.03
C LEU A 91 13.70 4.42 -2.32
N GLY A 92 14.08 4.22 -3.59
CA GLY A 92 15.18 3.33 -3.98
C GLY A 92 14.84 1.83 -3.86
N LEU A 93 13.55 1.50 -3.78
CA LEU A 93 13.05 0.13 -3.71
C LEU A 93 12.72 -0.43 -5.11
N ASP A 94 12.83 -1.75 -5.23
CA ASP A 94 12.27 -2.49 -6.35
C ASP A 94 10.73 -2.46 -6.33
N PHE A 95 10.09 -2.86 -7.44
CA PHE A 95 8.65 -3.05 -7.45
C PHE A 95 8.26 -4.25 -6.58
N SER A 96 7.29 -4.05 -5.69
CA SER A 96 6.74 -5.15 -4.88
C SER A 96 6.03 -6.13 -5.82
N PRO A 97 6.43 -7.41 -5.86
CA PRO A 97 5.83 -8.39 -6.76
C PRO A 97 4.43 -8.81 -6.27
N PRO A 98 3.57 -9.34 -7.16
CA PRO A 98 2.26 -9.85 -6.76
C PRO A 98 2.44 -11.09 -5.87
N TYR A 99 1.76 -11.12 -4.73
CA TYR A 99 1.76 -12.23 -3.77
C TYR A 99 1.50 -13.59 -4.43
N LEU A 100 0.55 -13.67 -5.35
CA LEU A 100 0.18 -14.94 -5.98
C LEU A 100 1.14 -15.42 -7.09
N ALA A 101 2.16 -14.63 -7.45
CA ALA A 101 3.14 -15.10 -8.42
C ALA A 101 4.03 -16.20 -7.81
N PRO A 102 4.29 -17.31 -8.53
CA PRO A 102 5.19 -18.37 -8.06
C PRO A 102 6.61 -17.90 -7.74
N SER A 103 7.04 -16.77 -8.32
CA SER A 103 8.35 -16.15 -8.07
C SER A 103 8.41 -15.35 -6.76
N THR A 104 7.28 -15.11 -6.10
CA THR A 104 7.19 -14.30 -4.87
C THR A 104 7.42 -15.18 -3.64
N THR A 105 8.64 -15.68 -3.49
CA THR A 105 9.05 -16.55 -2.37
C THR A 105 10.53 -16.31 -2.02
N GLY A 106 10.97 -16.81 -0.87
CA GLY A 106 12.36 -16.77 -0.44
C GLY A 106 12.83 -15.34 -0.19
N SER A 107 14.05 -15.00 -0.60
CA SER A 107 14.61 -13.67 -0.37
C SER A 107 13.84 -12.54 -1.04
N THR A 108 13.00 -12.83 -2.04
CA THR A 108 12.13 -11.85 -2.70
C THR A 108 11.19 -11.17 -1.71
N VAL A 109 10.59 -11.93 -0.78
CA VAL A 109 9.58 -11.38 0.14
C VAL A 109 10.19 -10.42 1.18
N LEU A 110 11.52 -10.46 1.38
CA LEU A 110 12.24 -9.56 2.28
C LEU A 110 12.23 -8.10 1.80
N LYS A 111 11.98 -7.86 0.50
CA LYS A 111 11.85 -6.50 -0.05
C LYS A 111 10.41 -5.99 -0.08
N GLY A 112 9.47 -6.77 0.45
CA GLY A 112 8.05 -6.46 0.44
C GLY A 112 7.29 -7.15 -0.68
N VAL A 113 5.96 -7.15 -0.56
CA VAL A 113 5.03 -7.91 -1.39
C VAL A 113 3.77 -7.09 -1.59
N ASN A 114 3.15 -7.24 -2.77
CA ASN A 114 1.88 -6.62 -3.10
C ASN A 114 0.75 -7.64 -3.04
N TYR A 115 -0.21 -7.41 -2.14
CA TYR A 115 -1.39 -8.25 -1.89
C TYR A 115 -2.66 -7.71 -2.56
N ALA A 116 -2.58 -6.54 -3.20
CA ALA A 116 -3.73 -5.87 -3.79
C ALA A 116 -4.36 -6.69 -4.91
N SER A 117 -5.67 -6.51 -5.12
CA SER A 117 -6.43 -7.29 -6.09
C SER A 117 -7.52 -6.43 -6.72
N GLY A 118 -7.59 -6.42 -8.05
CA GLY A 118 -8.70 -5.83 -8.78
C GLY A 118 -10.06 -6.32 -8.24
N ALA A 119 -11.02 -5.39 -8.16
CA ALA A 119 -12.34 -5.58 -7.52
C ALA A 119 -12.33 -5.89 -6.00
N GLY A 120 -11.16 -5.94 -5.34
CA GLY A 120 -11.08 -6.09 -3.89
C GLY A 120 -11.69 -4.89 -3.15
N GLY A 121 -12.28 -5.14 -1.98
CA GLY A 121 -12.86 -4.10 -1.13
C GLY A 121 -12.63 -4.38 0.36
N ILE A 122 -13.07 -3.43 1.19
CA ILE A 122 -13.04 -3.50 2.66
C ILE A 122 -13.95 -4.62 3.14
N LEU A 123 -15.14 -4.72 2.53
CA LEU A 123 -16.11 -5.78 2.79
C LEU A 123 -15.81 -7.00 1.92
N ASN A 124 -16.09 -8.17 2.47
CA ASN A 124 -15.77 -9.44 1.81
C ASN A 124 -16.62 -9.70 0.57
N ASN A 125 -17.81 -9.12 0.50
CA ASN A 125 -18.73 -9.24 -0.63
C ASN A 125 -18.49 -8.21 -1.75
N SER A 126 -17.65 -7.20 -1.52
CA SER A 126 -17.34 -6.20 -2.54
C SER A 126 -16.68 -6.84 -3.76
N GLY A 127 -17.16 -6.47 -4.95
CA GLY A 127 -16.64 -6.98 -6.21
C GLY A 127 -16.97 -8.44 -6.53
N GLU A 128 -17.91 -9.07 -5.81
CA GLU A 128 -18.33 -10.46 -6.07
C GLU A 128 -18.79 -10.72 -7.50
N ILE A 129 -19.37 -9.71 -8.16
CA ILE A 129 -19.81 -9.79 -9.56
C ILE A 129 -18.68 -10.10 -10.55
N PHE A 130 -17.41 -9.87 -10.16
CA PHE A 130 -16.24 -10.17 -10.98
C PHE A 130 -15.66 -11.57 -10.74
N GLY A 131 -16.27 -12.38 -9.88
CA GLY A 131 -15.79 -13.71 -9.52
C GLY A 131 -14.61 -13.65 -8.55
N GLY A 132 -13.46 -14.20 -8.92
CA GLY A 132 -12.27 -14.23 -8.08
C GLY A 132 -11.74 -12.83 -7.77
N ARG A 133 -11.55 -12.55 -6.48
CA ARG A 133 -10.94 -11.32 -5.94
C ARG A 133 -10.36 -11.59 -4.56
N ILE A 134 -9.34 -10.84 -4.17
CA ILE A 134 -8.76 -10.90 -2.82
C ILE A 134 -9.30 -9.70 -2.02
N ASN A 135 -10.32 -9.94 -1.19
CA ASN A 135 -10.84 -8.93 -0.26
C ASN A 135 -9.83 -8.58 0.84
N PHE A 136 -10.03 -7.47 1.56
CA PHE A 136 -9.00 -6.96 2.45
C PHE A 136 -8.63 -7.91 3.60
N ASP A 137 -9.58 -8.69 4.13
CA ASP A 137 -9.27 -9.75 5.12
C ASP A 137 -8.29 -10.78 4.55
N ALA A 138 -8.57 -11.29 3.34
CA ALA A 138 -7.69 -12.25 2.68
C ALA A 138 -6.32 -11.64 2.35
N GLN A 139 -6.23 -10.35 2.03
CA GLN A 139 -4.94 -9.67 1.85
C GLN A 139 -4.14 -9.61 3.16
N ILE A 140 -4.82 -9.40 4.30
CA ILE A 140 -4.20 -9.43 5.64
C ILE A 140 -3.72 -10.83 6.01
N ASP A 141 -4.46 -11.87 5.64
CA ASP A 141 -4.07 -13.27 5.84
C ASP A 141 -2.86 -13.63 4.97
N ASN A 142 -2.84 -13.19 3.71
CA ASN A 142 -1.69 -13.34 2.82
C ASN A 142 -0.43 -12.68 3.41
N PHE A 143 -0.57 -11.46 3.96
CA PHE A 143 0.53 -10.83 4.69
C PHE A 143 0.95 -11.61 5.93
N ALA A 144 0.02 -12.24 6.65
CA ALA A 144 0.37 -13.07 7.80
C ALA A 144 1.23 -14.27 7.37
N ASN A 145 0.93 -14.91 6.23
CA ASN A 145 1.73 -15.99 5.67
C ASN A 145 3.14 -15.50 5.28
N THR A 146 3.22 -14.39 4.54
CA THR A 146 4.50 -13.77 4.18
C THR A 146 5.30 -13.38 5.43
N ARG A 147 4.64 -12.91 6.48
CA ARG A 147 5.30 -12.56 7.74
C ARG A 147 5.95 -13.79 8.38
N GLU A 148 5.27 -14.94 8.42
CA GLU A 148 5.86 -16.18 8.93
C GLU A 148 7.02 -16.68 8.06
N GLU A 149 6.92 -16.56 6.73
CA GLU A 149 8.02 -16.87 5.81
C GLU A 149 9.24 -15.98 6.11
N ILE A 150 9.06 -14.66 6.24
CA ILE A 150 10.13 -13.73 6.60
C ILE A 150 10.76 -14.12 7.96
N ILE A 151 9.96 -14.43 8.98
CA ILE A 151 10.46 -14.87 10.29
C ILE A 151 11.29 -16.16 10.14
N SER A 152 10.86 -17.11 9.31
CA SER A 152 11.59 -18.34 9.05
C SER A 152 12.93 -18.12 8.33
N LEU A 153 13.01 -17.09 7.48
CA LEU A 153 14.20 -16.79 6.68
C LEU A 153 15.27 -16.03 7.45
N ILE A 154 14.89 -15.04 8.26
CA ILE A 154 15.84 -14.11 8.89
C ILE A 154 15.78 -14.10 10.42
N GLY A 155 14.88 -14.87 11.03
CA GLY A 155 14.66 -14.86 12.47
C GLY A 155 13.70 -13.78 12.93
N ALA A 156 13.08 -14.00 14.09
CA ALA A 156 12.08 -13.09 14.63
C ALA A 156 12.64 -11.69 14.95
N PRO A 157 13.79 -11.51 15.64
CA PRO A 157 14.32 -10.18 15.97
C PRO A 157 14.55 -9.29 14.74
N GLU A 158 15.13 -9.86 13.69
CA GLU A 158 15.45 -9.20 12.42
C GLU A 158 14.17 -8.88 11.64
N ALA A 159 13.22 -9.82 11.60
CA ALA A 159 11.90 -9.59 11.00
C ALA A 159 11.17 -8.42 11.69
N LEU A 160 11.23 -8.30 13.03
CA LEU A 160 10.66 -7.14 13.73
C LEU A 160 11.26 -5.82 13.25
N ASN A 161 12.58 -5.80 13.12
CA ASN A 161 13.31 -4.60 12.72
C ASN A 161 12.95 -4.20 11.28
N LEU A 162 12.80 -5.19 10.39
CA LEU A 162 12.30 -5.00 9.04
C LEU A 162 10.89 -4.40 9.04
N PHE A 163 9.92 -5.02 9.72
CA PHE A 163 8.53 -4.52 9.74
C PHE A 163 8.39 -3.15 10.39
N LYS A 164 9.21 -2.83 11.40
CA LYS A 164 9.22 -1.50 12.04
C LYS A 164 9.54 -0.40 11.03
N LYS A 165 10.51 -0.64 10.14
CA LYS A 165 11.00 0.32 9.14
C LYS A 165 10.30 0.26 7.78
N ALA A 166 9.65 -0.86 7.48
CA ALA A 166 8.95 -1.07 6.22
C ALA A 166 7.78 -0.09 6.01
N LEU A 167 7.52 0.20 4.73
CA LEU A 167 6.35 0.94 4.27
C LEU A 167 5.15 -0.02 4.15
N PHE A 168 4.01 0.43 4.66
CA PHE A 168 2.73 -0.26 4.52
C PHE A 168 1.77 0.69 3.80
N THR A 169 1.30 0.31 2.62
CA THR A 169 0.36 1.11 1.83
C THR A 169 -0.99 0.39 1.76
N VAL A 170 -2.07 1.14 2.01
CA VAL A 170 -3.45 0.65 1.92
C VAL A 170 -4.22 1.58 1.00
N ALA A 171 -4.69 1.06 -0.13
CA ALA A 171 -5.42 1.82 -1.15
C ALA A 171 -6.61 1.00 -1.68
N LEU A 172 -7.73 1.04 -0.94
CA LEU A 172 -8.99 0.40 -1.31
C LEU A 172 -10.18 1.12 -0.67
N GLY A 173 -11.39 0.80 -1.13
CA GLY A 173 -12.66 1.34 -0.60
C GLY A 173 -13.63 1.77 -1.69
N SER A 174 -13.12 2.00 -2.91
CA SER A 174 -13.92 2.46 -4.04
C SER A 174 -14.96 1.41 -4.48
N ASN A 175 -14.54 0.15 -4.55
CA ASN A 175 -15.39 -0.99 -4.94
C ASN A 175 -16.49 -1.30 -3.92
N ASP A 176 -16.32 -0.92 -2.65
CA ASP A 176 -17.40 -1.05 -1.65
C ASP A 176 -18.60 -0.16 -1.99
N PHE A 177 -18.37 0.95 -2.70
CA PHE A 177 -19.45 1.76 -3.25
C PHE A 177 -19.85 1.29 -4.64
N LEU A 178 -18.92 1.19 -5.58
CA LEU A 178 -19.23 0.99 -6.99
C LEU A 178 -19.70 -0.44 -7.32
N ASP A 179 -19.04 -1.42 -6.72
CA ASP A 179 -19.22 -2.85 -7.01
C ASP A 179 -19.87 -3.59 -5.82
N ASN A 180 -20.54 -2.84 -4.96
CA ASN A 180 -21.37 -3.35 -3.88
C ASN A 180 -22.57 -2.41 -3.67
N TYR A 181 -22.46 -1.38 -2.81
CA TYR A 181 -23.62 -0.60 -2.34
C TYR A 181 -24.39 0.14 -3.44
N LEU A 182 -23.72 0.65 -4.47
CA LEU A 182 -24.33 1.42 -5.58
C LEU A 182 -24.50 0.57 -6.86
N THR A 183 -24.22 -0.73 -6.81
CA THR A 183 -24.32 -1.61 -7.99
C THR A 183 -25.75 -1.63 -8.53
N PRO A 184 -25.99 -1.19 -9.79
CA PRO A 184 -27.34 -1.16 -10.35
C PRO A 184 -28.00 -2.54 -10.33
N LEU A 185 -29.30 -2.57 -10.02
CA LEU A 185 -30.15 -3.77 -9.92
C LEU A 185 -29.82 -4.73 -8.78
N PHE A 186 -28.54 -5.05 -8.57
CA PHE A 186 -28.10 -6.02 -7.56
C PHE A 186 -28.19 -5.49 -6.13
N SER A 187 -27.91 -4.21 -5.89
CA SER A 187 -27.89 -3.62 -4.54
C SER A 187 -29.22 -2.99 -4.10
N ILE A 188 -30.28 -3.06 -4.93
CA ILE A 188 -31.56 -2.42 -4.63
C ILE A 188 -32.17 -2.93 -3.30
N PRO A 189 -32.25 -4.24 -3.03
CA PRO A 189 -32.81 -4.72 -1.77
C PRO A 189 -32.02 -4.24 -0.55
N GLU A 190 -30.69 -4.24 -0.64
CA GLU A 190 -29.81 -3.81 0.46
C GLU A 190 -29.95 -2.31 0.74
N ARG A 191 -30.00 -1.46 -0.30
CA ARG A 191 -30.20 -0.01 -0.16
C ARG A 191 -31.57 0.39 0.38
N LEU A 192 -32.57 -0.49 0.30
CA LEU A 192 -33.87 -0.28 0.95
C LEU A 192 -33.83 -0.54 2.46
N LEU A 193 -32.87 -1.36 2.92
CA LEU A 193 -32.73 -1.78 4.32
C LEU A 193 -31.63 -1.03 5.06
N VAL A 194 -30.58 -0.60 4.35
CA VAL A 194 -29.38 0.02 4.90
C VAL A 194 -29.27 1.44 4.36
N SER A 195 -29.27 2.43 5.26
CA SER A 195 -29.06 3.83 4.85
C SER A 195 -27.60 4.08 4.46
N PRO A 196 -27.32 5.11 3.63
CA PRO A 196 -25.95 5.47 3.27
C PRO A 196 -25.06 5.73 4.48
N GLU A 197 -25.59 6.36 5.53
CA GLU A 197 -24.86 6.66 6.77
C GLU A 197 -24.52 5.38 7.53
N SER A 198 -25.46 4.43 7.62
CA SER A 198 -25.23 3.13 8.26
C SER A 198 -24.19 2.30 7.51
N PHE A 199 -24.25 2.33 6.17
CA PHE A 199 -23.26 1.68 5.31
C PHE A 199 -21.85 2.25 5.52
N VAL A 200 -21.70 3.59 5.47
CA VAL A 200 -20.41 4.27 5.71
C VAL A 200 -19.89 3.99 7.12
N ALA A 201 -20.75 4.00 8.14
CA ALA A 201 -20.36 3.65 9.51
C ALA A 201 -19.82 2.21 9.61
N THR A 202 -20.45 1.27 8.90
CA THR A 202 -19.99 -0.12 8.80
C THR A 202 -18.62 -0.21 8.13
N LEU A 203 -18.41 0.49 7.01
CA LEU A 203 -17.12 0.52 6.32
C LEU A 203 -16.00 1.08 7.21
N ILE A 204 -16.24 2.21 7.89
CA ILE A 204 -15.26 2.82 8.79
C ILE A 204 -14.93 1.87 9.94
N SER A 205 -15.94 1.22 10.51
CA SER A 205 -15.75 0.24 11.60
C SER A 205 -14.91 -0.95 11.13
N ARG A 206 -15.24 -1.51 9.97
CA ARG A 206 -14.52 -2.66 9.40
C ARG A 206 -13.07 -2.31 9.06
N LEU A 207 -12.85 -1.21 8.36
CA LEU A 207 -11.52 -0.72 7.99
C LEU A 207 -10.66 -0.48 9.23
N ARG A 208 -11.22 0.11 10.29
CA ARG A 208 -10.49 0.34 11.55
C ARG A 208 -10.02 -0.97 12.17
N LEU A 209 -10.86 -2.01 12.19
CA LEU A 209 -10.48 -3.32 12.73
C LEU A 209 -9.35 -3.95 11.89
N GLN A 210 -9.49 -3.96 10.57
CA GLN A 210 -8.50 -4.50 9.64
C GLN A 210 -7.14 -3.80 9.75
N LEU A 211 -7.13 -2.45 9.77
CA LEU A 211 -5.90 -1.67 10.00
C LEU A 211 -5.28 -1.95 11.37
N THR A 212 -6.10 -2.14 12.41
CA THR A 212 -5.62 -2.51 13.74
C THR A 212 -4.92 -3.88 13.70
N VAL A 213 -5.46 -4.85 12.98
CA VAL A 213 -4.84 -6.17 12.80
C VAL A 213 -3.48 -6.04 12.11
N ILE A 214 -3.36 -5.25 11.03
CA ILE A 214 -2.07 -4.99 10.36
C ILE A 214 -1.07 -4.37 11.33
N LEU A 215 -1.47 -3.33 12.08
CA LEU A 215 -0.61 -2.65 13.05
C LEU A 215 -0.17 -3.58 14.18
N LEU A 216 -1.04 -4.46 14.65
CA LEU A 216 -0.70 -5.48 15.64
C LEU A 216 0.30 -6.49 15.06
N LYS A 217 0.08 -7.01 13.86
CA LYS A 217 1.02 -7.94 13.19
C LYS A 217 2.39 -7.31 12.92
N LYS A 218 2.45 -5.99 12.69
CA LYS A 218 3.70 -5.21 12.59
C LYS A 218 4.47 -5.12 13.91
N LYS A 219 3.77 -5.04 15.06
CA LYS A 219 4.37 -4.82 16.39
C LYS A 219 4.57 -6.11 17.18
N ALA A 220 3.73 -7.12 16.97
CA ALA A 220 3.72 -8.36 17.72
C ALA A 220 4.55 -9.42 16.99
N LEU A 221 5.48 -10.04 17.72
CA LEU A 221 6.11 -11.31 17.35
C LEU A 221 5.74 -12.47 18.27
N PHE A 222 5.25 -12.16 19.46
CA PHE A 222 4.94 -13.14 20.49
C PHE A 222 3.43 -13.35 20.57
N GLN A 223 2.87 -14.20 19.69
CA GLN A 223 1.54 -14.76 19.95
C GLN A 223 1.44 -16.27 19.67
N SER A 224 2.46 -16.86 19.07
CA SER A 224 2.50 -18.30 18.75
C SER A 224 2.98 -19.20 19.91
N CYS A 225 3.41 -18.64 21.06
CA CYS A 225 3.92 -19.44 22.19
C CYS A 225 2.91 -19.72 23.33
N PHE A 226 1.64 -19.29 23.24
CA PHE A 226 0.68 -19.47 24.34
C PHE A 226 -0.56 -20.33 24.04
N TYR A 227 -0.59 -21.04 22.93
CA TYR A 227 -1.66 -22.00 22.63
C TYR A 227 -1.12 -23.43 22.50
N PHE A 228 -0.49 -23.96 23.55
CA PHE A 228 -0.29 -25.41 23.74
C PHE A 228 0.05 -25.72 25.20
N VAL A 229 -0.83 -25.36 26.14
CA VAL A 229 -1.00 -26.10 27.41
C VAL A 229 -2.47 -25.99 27.83
N SER A 230 -3.26 -26.98 27.46
CA SER A 230 -4.51 -27.39 28.12
C SER A 230 -4.72 -28.86 27.80
#